data_AF-A0A1H0I1A0-F1
#
_entry.id   AF-A0A1H0I1A0-F1
#
_cell.length_a   1.000
_cell.length_b   1.000
_cell.length_c   1.000
_cell.angle_alpha   90.00
_cell.angle_beta   90.00
_cell.angle_gamma   90.00
#
_symmetry.space_group_name_H-M   'P 1'
#
loop_
_entity.id
_entity.type
_entity.pdbx_description
1 polymer ?
#
loop_
_entity_poly.entity_id
_entity_poly.type
_entity_poly.pdbx_seq_one_letter_code
_entity_poly.pdbx_strand_id
1 'polypeptide(L)'
;MTTATPAPAQPTEADLRGRVAALADPDALTVTLLLINGHRTDSPTVYDVPISTDLADALLNQVAETASAAADAELRPMQPGHTPAAHEWVHGTVDDGPLVDVEPMVLAATHLQYDRSTDFGRRSLLALRVRRRDGQDLGRLYQGFSPEKALAQHTKIMAVWTGERFASLDAQPLVIDRSLRLFVFGGETSTVVLMKSNSAYESLFGALPDLRARAASTYAATLGRLDIVGAEALQAACESDINMMRKLLSIQHKMDQPGYPEALDMPSVLSFLERNEHIDVPIDRSGNAPALVFSPQPQHRWALLKLLDDDFLRSDLTNINYEANSKIEVVRNRGDLS
;
A
#
# COMPACT_ATOMS: atom_id res chain seq x y z
N MET A 1 -19.67 -30.66 3.29
CA MET A 1 -19.21 -30.02 4.54
C MET A 1 -17.75 -29.66 4.34
N THR A 2 -17.46 -28.41 4.00
CA THR A 2 -16.09 -27.91 3.83
C THR A 2 -15.58 -27.59 5.24
N THR A 3 -14.66 -28.39 5.77
CA THR A 3 -14.00 -28.07 7.04
C THR A 3 -13.15 -26.82 6.82
N ALA A 4 -13.50 -25.72 7.49
CA ALA A 4 -12.69 -24.51 7.45
C ALA A 4 -11.30 -24.83 8.01
N THR A 5 -10.27 -24.68 7.19
CA THR A 5 -8.87 -24.76 7.65
C THR A 5 -8.67 -23.68 8.71
N PRO A 6 -8.12 -24.00 9.90
CA PRO A 6 -7.86 -23.01 10.92
C PRO A 6 -6.91 -21.93 10.37
N ALA A 7 -7.21 -20.67 10.69
CA ALA A 7 -6.36 -19.55 10.29
C ALA A 7 -4.92 -19.77 10.81
N PRO A 8 -3.89 -19.47 10.00
CA PRO A 8 -2.51 -19.62 10.44
C PRO A 8 -2.26 -18.78 11.70
N ALA A 9 -1.51 -19.35 12.64
CA ALA A 9 -1.15 -18.65 13.86
C ALA A 9 -0.33 -17.41 13.51
N GLN A 10 -0.74 -16.25 14.04
CA GLN A 10 0.03 -15.02 13.87
C GLN A 10 1.40 -15.17 14.56
N PRO A 11 2.49 -14.70 13.94
CA PRO A 11 3.81 -14.73 14.56
C PRO A 11 3.82 -13.86 15.81
N THR A 12 4.53 -14.30 16.85
CA THR A 12 4.70 -13.47 18.04
C THR A 12 5.70 -12.35 17.77
N GLU A 13 5.57 -11.23 18.49
CA GLU A 13 6.55 -10.14 18.39
C GLU A 13 7.97 -10.62 18.73
N ALA A 14 8.11 -11.52 19.70
CA ALA A 14 9.40 -12.09 20.09
C ALA A 14 10.04 -12.88 18.93
N ASP A 15 9.24 -13.68 18.20
CA ASP A 15 9.73 -14.42 17.02
C ASP A 15 10.19 -13.46 15.92
N LEU A 16 9.42 -12.41 15.67
CA LEU A 16 9.74 -11.39 14.67
C LEU A 16 11.04 -10.65 15.02
N ARG A 17 11.19 -10.21 16.28
CA ARG A 17 12.43 -9.59 16.77
C ARG A 17 13.62 -10.52 16.63
N GLY A 18 13.46 -11.81 16.94
CA GLY A 18 14.52 -12.81 16.73
C GLY A 18 14.93 -12.94 15.26
N ARG A 19 13.95 -12.93 14.33
CA ARG A 19 14.21 -13.00 12.89
C ARG A 19 14.93 -11.77 12.35
N VAL A 20 14.53 -10.55 12.74
CA VAL A 20 15.26 -9.34 12.31
C VAL A 20 16.62 -9.22 12.99
N ALA A 21 16.76 -9.60 14.27
CA ALA A 21 18.05 -9.59 14.95
C ALA A 21 19.08 -10.51 14.27
N ALA A 22 18.63 -11.63 13.70
CA ALA A 22 19.49 -12.52 12.91
C ALA A 22 20.03 -11.88 11.62
N LEU A 23 19.44 -10.77 11.16
CA LEU A 23 19.86 -10.00 9.99
C LEU A 23 20.77 -8.80 10.34
N ALA A 24 21.04 -8.56 11.64
CA ALA A 24 21.76 -7.37 12.10
C ALA A 24 23.29 -7.47 12.00
N ASP A 25 23.84 -8.68 11.80
CA ASP A 25 25.29 -8.92 11.66
C ASP A 25 25.63 -9.20 10.19
N PRO A 26 26.03 -8.19 9.38
CA PRO A 26 26.28 -8.38 7.96
C PRO A 26 27.44 -9.34 7.66
N ASP A 27 28.42 -9.48 8.57
CA ASP A 27 29.58 -10.36 8.38
C ASP A 27 29.20 -11.84 8.44
N ALA A 28 28.07 -12.19 9.07
CA ALA A 28 27.54 -13.55 9.11
C ALA A 28 26.68 -13.92 7.89
N LEU A 29 26.45 -12.96 6.98
CA LEU A 29 25.43 -13.05 5.94
C LEU A 29 26.01 -13.15 4.53
N THR A 30 25.13 -13.53 3.62
CA THR A 30 25.27 -13.48 2.17
C THR A 30 23.98 -12.94 1.58
N VAL A 31 24.07 -12.24 0.45
CA VAL A 31 22.91 -11.68 -0.24
C VAL A 31 22.93 -12.05 -1.71
N THR A 32 21.76 -12.39 -2.22
CA THR A 32 21.50 -12.51 -3.66
C THR A 32 20.55 -11.39 -4.06
N LEU A 33 20.90 -10.65 -5.11
CA LEU A 33 20.01 -9.65 -5.70
C LEU A 33 19.17 -10.31 -6.79
N LEU A 34 17.85 -10.22 -6.63
CA LEU A 34 16.89 -10.72 -7.60
C LEU A 34 16.09 -9.56 -8.20
N LEU A 35 15.79 -9.69 -9.49
CA LEU A 35 14.90 -8.80 -10.22
C LEU A 35 13.64 -9.58 -10.62
N ILE A 36 12.47 -9.02 -10.35
CA ILE A 36 11.18 -9.66 -10.62
C ILE A 36 10.41 -8.78 -11.60
N ASN A 37 10.07 -9.31 -12.77
CA ASN A 37 9.22 -8.63 -13.74
C ASN A 37 7.78 -9.17 -13.65
N GLY A 38 6.80 -8.30 -13.92
CA GLY A 38 5.40 -8.72 -13.97
C GLY A 38 4.85 -9.28 -12.65
N HIS A 39 5.40 -8.87 -11.50
CA HIS A 39 5.03 -9.40 -10.16
C HIS A 39 3.56 -9.27 -9.76
N ARG A 40 2.72 -8.57 -10.54
CA ARG A 40 1.26 -8.46 -10.36
C ARG A 40 0.47 -9.05 -11.52
N THR A 41 1.12 -9.86 -12.34
CA THR A 41 0.53 -10.55 -13.48
C THR A 41 0.52 -12.04 -13.21
N ASP A 42 -0.22 -12.79 -14.01
CA ASP A 42 -0.33 -14.25 -13.87
C ASP A 42 0.96 -15.00 -14.28
N SER A 43 2.00 -14.29 -14.72
CA SER A 43 3.26 -14.89 -15.19
C SER A 43 4.47 -14.05 -14.77
N PRO A 44 4.73 -13.93 -13.45
CA PRO A 44 5.92 -13.24 -12.97
C PRO A 44 7.18 -13.98 -13.41
N THR A 45 8.27 -13.26 -13.59
CA THR A 45 9.57 -13.85 -13.95
C THR A 45 10.64 -13.32 -13.02
N VAL A 46 11.47 -14.22 -12.48
CA VAL A 46 12.53 -13.90 -11.52
C VAL A 46 13.90 -14.10 -12.17
N TYR A 47 14.74 -13.08 -12.05
CA TYR A 47 16.10 -13.05 -12.57
C TYR A 47 17.11 -12.93 -11.44
N ASP A 48 18.17 -13.71 -11.50
CA ASP A 48 19.37 -13.56 -10.67
C ASP A 48 20.26 -12.48 -11.27
N VAL A 49 20.61 -11.49 -10.44
CA VAL A 49 21.38 -10.31 -10.86
C VAL A 49 22.80 -10.45 -10.34
N PRO A 50 23.81 -10.57 -11.22
CA PRO A 50 25.19 -10.61 -10.78
C PRO A 50 25.58 -9.27 -10.13
N ILE A 51 26.10 -9.33 -8.91
CA ILE A 51 26.57 -8.16 -8.15
C ILE A 51 28.04 -8.33 -7.75
N SER A 52 28.77 -7.22 -7.65
CA SER A 52 30.12 -7.22 -7.10
C SER A 52 30.11 -7.43 -5.60
N THR A 53 31.25 -7.82 -5.03
CA THR A 53 31.44 -7.93 -3.57
C THR A 53 31.12 -6.61 -2.87
N ASP A 54 31.65 -5.48 -3.36
CA ASP A 54 31.40 -4.16 -2.76
C ASP A 54 29.91 -3.80 -2.73
N LEU A 55 29.15 -4.16 -3.78
CA LEU A 55 27.71 -3.92 -3.81
C LEU A 55 26.97 -4.87 -2.86
N ALA A 56 27.38 -6.14 -2.78
CA ALA A 56 26.84 -7.09 -1.82
C ALA A 56 27.03 -6.61 -0.37
N ASP A 57 28.23 -6.13 -0.03
CA ASP A 57 28.55 -5.60 1.30
C ASP A 57 27.72 -4.34 1.61
N ALA A 58 27.57 -3.43 0.64
CA ALA A 58 26.72 -2.24 0.80
C ALA A 58 25.24 -2.61 1.03
N LEU A 59 24.73 -3.62 0.32
CA LEU A 59 23.37 -4.11 0.50
C LEU A 59 23.19 -4.81 1.86
N LEU A 60 24.15 -5.62 2.30
CA LEU A 60 24.11 -6.28 3.61
C LEU A 60 24.16 -5.27 4.76
N ASN A 61 24.98 -4.22 4.66
CA ASN A 61 24.98 -3.12 5.62
C ASN A 61 23.62 -2.42 5.69
N GLN A 62 23.00 -2.15 4.54
CA GLN A 62 21.65 -1.57 4.51
C GLN A 62 20.60 -2.50 5.14
N VAL A 63 20.70 -3.81 4.91
CA VAL A 63 19.85 -4.81 5.56
C VAL A 63 20.04 -4.77 7.08
N ALA A 64 21.29 -4.76 7.56
CA ALA A 64 21.61 -4.75 8.99
C ALA A 64 21.10 -3.49 9.69
N GLU A 65 21.30 -2.31 9.09
CA GLU A 65 20.76 -1.03 9.60
C GLU A 65 19.23 -1.06 9.69
N THR A 66 18.58 -1.55 8.64
CA THR A 66 17.12 -1.61 8.55
C THR A 66 16.56 -2.64 9.54
N ALA A 67 17.23 -3.77 9.71
CA ALA A 67 16.86 -4.83 10.62
C ALA A 67 17.03 -4.40 12.08
N SER A 68 18.11 -3.68 12.41
CA SER A 68 18.32 -3.09 13.73
C SER A 68 17.21 -2.08 14.06
N ALA A 69 16.89 -1.19 13.13
CA ALA A 69 15.79 -0.24 13.32
C ALA A 69 14.42 -0.93 13.51
N ALA A 70 14.18 -2.05 12.84
CA ALA A 70 12.96 -2.85 13.03
C ALA A 70 12.97 -3.60 14.38
N ALA A 71 14.13 -4.09 14.82
CA ALA A 71 14.31 -4.79 16.08
C ALA A 71 14.10 -3.88 17.31
N ASP A 72 14.35 -2.58 17.17
CA ASP A 72 14.16 -1.57 18.22
C ASP A 72 12.77 -0.91 18.19
N ALA A 73 12.01 -1.08 17.11
CA ALA A 73 10.70 -0.46 16.93
C ALA A 73 9.62 -1.10 17.82
N GLU A 74 8.53 -0.36 18.05
CA GLU A 74 7.29 -0.94 18.56
C GLU A 74 6.61 -1.71 17.41
N LEU A 75 6.35 -3.00 17.62
CA LEU A 75 5.71 -3.83 16.61
C LEU A 75 4.20 -3.81 16.81
N ARG A 76 3.45 -3.57 15.74
CA ARG A 76 1.99 -3.54 15.74
C ARG A 76 1.45 -4.56 14.75
N PRO A 77 0.38 -5.29 15.08
CA PRO A 77 -0.34 -6.08 14.09
C PRO A 77 -0.86 -5.17 12.98
N MET A 78 -0.79 -5.67 11.75
CA MET A 78 -1.32 -5.01 10.57
C MET A 78 -2.83 -4.83 10.72
N GLN A 79 -3.29 -3.58 10.66
CA GLN A 79 -4.71 -3.23 10.70
C GLN A 79 -5.06 -2.32 9.52
N PRO A 80 -6.13 -2.60 8.76
CA PRO A 80 -6.58 -1.72 7.68
C PRO A 80 -6.84 -0.30 8.18
N GLY A 81 -6.32 0.71 7.48
CA GLY A 81 -6.48 2.12 7.82
C GLY A 81 -5.56 2.65 8.93
N HIS A 82 -4.83 1.78 9.65
CA HIS A 82 -3.85 2.22 10.64
C HIS A 82 -2.65 2.91 9.97
N THR A 83 -2.26 4.07 10.50
CA THR A 83 -1.06 4.82 10.11
C THR A 83 -0.05 4.75 11.25
N PRO A 84 1.05 3.99 11.11
CA PRO A 84 2.02 3.82 12.19
C PRO A 84 2.75 5.12 12.52
N ALA A 85 3.07 5.31 13.80
CA ALA A 85 4.00 6.37 14.22
C ALA A 85 5.43 6.09 13.73
N ALA A 86 6.32 7.10 13.80
CA ALA A 86 7.69 6.98 13.28
C ALA A 86 8.54 5.88 13.94
N HIS A 87 8.22 5.49 15.17
CA HIS A 87 8.88 4.43 15.92
C HIS A 87 8.13 3.09 15.87
N GLU A 88 6.99 3.03 15.17
CA GLU A 88 6.18 1.84 15.03
C GLU A 88 6.47 1.16 13.68
N TRP A 89 6.44 -0.17 13.69
CA TRP A 89 6.45 -1.00 12.49
C TRP A 89 5.27 -1.95 12.55
N VAL A 90 4.73 -2.31 11.39
CA VAL A 90 3.57 -3.21 11.28
C VAL A 90 3.97 -4.58 10.76
N HIS A 91 3.33 -5.62 11.28
CA HIS A 91 3.54 -6.99 10.88
C HIS A 91 2.24 -7.75 10.66
N GLY A 92 2.27 -8.81 9.86
CA GLY A 92 1.11 -9.67 9.66
C GLY A 92 1.42 -10.90 8.82
N THR A 93 0.44 -11.77 8.65
CA THR A 93 0.49 -12.84 7.65
C THR A 93 -0.16 -12.37 6.35
N VAL A 94 0.36 -12.86 5.23
CA VAL A 94 -0.21 -12.68 3.91
C VAL A 94 -0.42 -14.05 3.30
N ASP A 95 -1.68 -14.43 3.15
CA ASP A 95 -2.08 -15.76 2.73
C ASP A 95 -2.70 -15.78 1.31
N ASP A 96 -2.82 -14.61 0.68
CA ASP A 96 -3.29 -14.42 -0.69
C ASP A 96 -2.63 -13.21 -1.36
N GLY A 97 -2.71 -13.15 -2.68
CA GLY A 97 -2.28 -12.04 -3.51
C GLY A 97 -0.86 -12.20 -4.10
N PRO A 98 -0.38 -11.19 -4.81
CA PRO A 98 0.78 -11.36 -5.70
C PRO A 98 2.10 -11.71 -4.97
N LEU A 99 2.23 -11.36 -3.69
CA LEU A 99 3.39 -11.79 -2.90
C LEU A 99 3.41 -13.32 -2.74
N VAL A 100 2.26 -13.94 -2.47
CA VAL A 100 2.16 -15.40 -2.27
C VAL A 100 2.50 -16.15 -3.56
N ASP A 101 2.16 -15.61 -4.72
CA ASP A 101 2.50 -16.20 -6.02
C ASP A 101 4.00 -16.06 -6.35
N VAL A 102 4.59 -14.91 -5.99
CA VAL A 102 6.00 -14.59 -6.31
C VAL A 102 6.97 -15.27 -5.35
N GLU A 103 6.60 -15.45 -4.09
CA GLU A 103 7.50 -15.91 -3.03
C GLU A 103 8.11 -17.30 -3.30
N PRO A 104 7.34 -18.33 -3.73
CA PRO A 104 7.92 -19.62 -4.10
C PRO A 104 8.95 -19.51 -5.24
N MET A 105 8.74 -18.59 -6.19
CA MET A 105 9.66 -18.37 -7.30
C MET A 105 10.96 -17.70 -6.83
N VAL A 106 10.88 -16.77 -5.89
CA VAL A 106 12.05 -16.15 -5.24
C VAL A 106 12.84 -17.19 -4.44
N LEU A 107 12.15 -18.12 -3.78
CA LEU A 107 12.76 -19.17 -2.99
C LEU A 107 13.37 -20.31 -3.81
N ALA A 108 13.02 -20.42 -5.10
CA ALA A 108 13.54 -21.43 -6.02
C ALA A 108 15.06 -21.54 -5.98
N ALA A 109 15.57 -22.75 -6.26
CA ALA A 109 17.00 -23.03 -6.23
C ALA A 109 17.77 -22.34 -7.35
N THR A 110 17.11 -22.05 -8.47
CA THR A 110 17.70 -21.44 -9.66
C THR A 110 16.75 -20.43 -10.27
N HIS A 111 17.31 -19.35 -10.80
CA HIS A 111 16.57 -18.30 -11.51
C HIS A 111 17.17 -18.10 -12.90
N LEU A 112 16.44 -17.39 -13.76
CA LEU A 112 16.99 -16.94 -15.04
C LEU A 112 18.14 -15.98 -14.76
N GLN A 113 19.22 -16.04 -15.54
CA GLN A 113 20.29 -15.06 -15.40
C GLN A 113 19.83 -13.72 -15.99
N TYR A 114 20.03 -12.63 -15.25
CA TYR A 114 19.80 -11.29 -15.76
C TYR A 114 20.67 -11.03 -16.97
N ASP A 115 20.06 -10.52 -18.04
CA ASP A 115 20.77 -9.96 -19.18
C ASP A 115 20.41 -8.49 -19.34
N ARG A 116 21.35 -7.71 -19.90
CA ARG A 116 21.16 -6.27 -20.11
C ARG A 116 20.03 -5.96 -21.10
N SER A 117 19.65 -6.90 -21.96
CA SER A 117 18.52 -6.73 -22.89
C SER A 117 17.15 -6.94 -22.24
N THR A 118 17.11 -7.44 -20.99
CA THR A 118 15.84 -7.64 -20.29
C THR A 118 15.19 -6.30 -19.98
N ASP A 119 13.96 -6.11 -20.44
CA ASP A 119 13.18 -4.89 -20.22
C ASP A 119 12.61 -4.84 -18.80
N PHE A 120 12.85 -3.73 -18.09
CA PHE A 120 12.33 -3.49 -16.75
C PHE A 120 11.60 -2.14 -16.69
N GLY A 121 10.36 -2.20 -16.23
CA GLY A 121 9.49 -1.02 -16.12
C GLY A 121 9.10 -0.70 -14.69
N ARG A 122 8.14 0.23 -14.54
CA ARG A 122 7.51 0.62 -13.27
C ARG A 122 6.83 -0.54 -12.52
N ARG A 123 6.71 -1.70 -13.16
CA ARG A 123 6.09 -2.92 -12.64
C ARG A 123 7.11 -3.98 -12.25
N SER A 124 8.39 -3.62 -12.14
CA SER A 124 9.42 -4.53 -11.67
C SER A 124 9.63 -4.37 -10.16
N LEU A 125 10.10 -5.43 -9.50
CA LEU A 125 10.53 -5.42 -8.11
C LEU A 125 11.99 -5.83 -8.02
N LEU A 126 12.66 -5.31 -7.01
CA LEU A 126 13.91 -5.84 -6.49
C LEU A 126 13.60 -6.68 -5.25
N ALA A 127 14.24 -7.84 -5.15
CA ALA A 127 14.23 -8.65 -3.95
C ALA A 127 15.66 -8.96 -3.53
N LEU A 128 15.99 -8.69 -2.27
CA LEU A 128 17.23 -9.14 -1.65
C LEU A 128 16.94 -10.43 -0.90
N ARG A 129 17.50 -11.54 -1.35
CA ARG A 129 17.44 -12.80 -0.59
C ARG A 129 18.63 -12.88 0.33
N VAL A 130 18.38 -12.91 1.64
CA VAL A 130 19.43 -12.90 2.66
C VAL A 130 19.53 -14.27 3.30
N ARG A 131 20.74 -14.80 3.31
CA ARG A 131 21.08 -16.10 3.87
C ARG A 131 22.24 -15.97 4.83
N ARG A 132 22.29 -16.82 5.84
CA ARG A 132 23.52 -17.03 6.62
C ARG A 132 24.55 -17.75 5.72
N ARG A 133 25.84 -17.58 6.02
CA ARG A 133 26.94 -18.23 5.28
C ARG A 133 26.88 -19.77 5.24
N ASP A 134 26.16 -20.39 6.16
CA ASP A 134 25.90 -21.84 6.16
C ASP A 134 24.78 -22.26 5.17
N GLY A 135 24.18 -21.29 4.47
CA GLY A 135 23.10 -21.49 3.51
C GLY A 135 21.69 -21.35 4.06
N GLN A 136 21.51 -21.16 5.37
CA GLN A 136 20.20 -20.98 5.99
C GLN A 136 19.50 -19.71 5.44
N ASP A 137 18.27 -19.84 4.92
CA ASP A 137 17.42 -18.71 4.52
C ASP A 137 16.94 -17.96 5.76
N LEU A 138 17.24 -16.66 5.82
CA LEU A 138 16.85 -15.82 6.95
C LEU A 138 15.69 -14.89 6.62
N GLY A 139 15.54 -14.49 5.36
CA GLY A 139 14.45 -13.65 4.91
C GLY A 139 14.72 -12.95 3.60
N ARG A 140 13.72 -12.25 3.11
CA ARG A 140 13.78 -11.45 1.88
C ARG A 140 13.41 -10.02 2.17
N LEU A 141 13.99 -9.08 1.42
CA LEU A 141 13.60 -7.68 1.45
C LEU A 141 13.14 -7.24 0.07
N TYR A 142 11.93 -6.70 0.00
CA TYR A 142 11.36 -6.26 -1.26
C TYR A 142 11.36 -4.74 -1.39
N GLN A 143 11.58 -4.29 -2.63
CA GLN A 143 11.55 -2.88 -2.99
C GLN A 143 11.02 -2.68 -4.41
N GLY A 144 10.31 -1.57 -4.61
CA GLY A 144 9.78 -1.18 -5.91
C GLY A 144 10.90 -0.68 -6.83
N PHE A 145 10.89 -1.15 -8.06
CA PHE A 145 11.72 -0.60 -9.12
C PHE A 145 11.04 0.65 -9.71
N SER A 146 11.76 1.75 -9.82
CA SER A 146 11.28 2.93 -10.54
C SER A 146 12.14 3.12 -11.78
N PRO A 147 11.62 3.25 -13.01
CA PRO A 147 12.43 3.50 -14.21
C PRO A 147 13.10 4.88 -14.21
N GLU A 148 12.74 5.79 -13.32
CA GLU A 148 13.58 6.96 -13.05
C GLU A 148 14.96 6.55 -12.51
N LYS A 149 15.05 5.33 -11.96
CA LYS A 149 16.25 4.62 -11.52
C LYS A 149 16.92 3.80 -12.63
N ALA A 150 16.30 3.67 -13.80
CA ALA A 150 16.85 3.09 -15.03
C ALA A 150 16.67 4.11 -16.16
N LEU A 151 17.52 5.14 -16.13
CA LEU A 151 17.39 6.34 -16.95
C LEU A 151 17.42 5.95 -18.44
N ALA A 152 16.25 5.97 -19.08
CA ALA A 152 16.12 5.65 -20.49
C ALA A 152 17.00 6.58 -21.35
N GLN A 153 17.89 5.97 -22.14
CA GLN A 153 19.04 6.61 -22.80
C GLN A 153 18.69 7.55 -23.98
N HIS A 154 17.43 7.74 -24.35
CA HIS A 154 17.13 8.21 -25.71
C HIS A 154 17.48 9.68 -26.01
N THR A 155 17.80 10.52 -25.01
CA THR A 155 18.18 11.93 -25.25
C THR A 155 19.26 12.51 -24.32
N LYS A 156 19.85 11.71 -23.42
CA LYS A 156 20.75 12.24 -22.36
C LYS A 156 22.07 11.48 -22.31
N ILE A 157 23.18 12.22 -22.25
CA ILE A 157 24.50 11.67 -21.89
C ILE A 157 24.53 11.54 -20.36
N MET A 158 24.76 10.33 -19.89
CA MET A 158 24.91 10.05 -18.46
C MET A 158 26.39 10.04 -18.11
N ALA A 159 26.76 10.63 -16.98
CA ALA A 159 28.13 10.55 -16.49
C ALA A 159 28.14 10.35 -14.97
N VAL A 160 29.12 9.59 -14.48
CA VAL A 160 29.39 9.39 -13.04
C VAL A 160 30.67 10.10 -12.66
N TRP A 161 30.68 10.79 -11.52
CA TRP A 161 31.89 11.34 -10.94
C TRP A 161 32.69 10.22 -10.26
N THR A 162 33.92 9.98 -10.71
CA THR A 162 34.78 8.93 -10.15
C THR A 162 35.63 9.40 -8.96
N GLY A 163 35.47 10.65 -8.52
CA GLY A 163 36.36 11.32 -7.56
C GLY A 163 37.29 12.36 -8.21
N GLU A 164 37.64 12.19 -9.48
CA GLU A 164 38.61 13.04 -10.20
C GLU A 164 38.04 13.65 -11.50
N ARG A 165 37.17 12.90 -12.18
CA ARG A 165 36.55 13.30 -13.46
C ARG A 165 35.17 12.68 -13.61
N PHE A 166 34.39 13.25 -14.51
CA PHE A 166 33.17 12.61 -15.00
C PHE A 166 33.53 11.57 -16.07
N ALA A 167 33.02 10.34 -15.91
CA ALA A 167 33.10 9.27 -16.89
C ALA A 167 31.72 9.01 -17.50
N SER A 168 31.64 8.84 -18.83
CA SER A 168 30.40 8.46 -19.50
C SER A 168 29.89 7.13 -18.97
N LEU A 169 28.59 7.04 -18.74
CA LEU A 169 27.87 5.80 -18.45
C LEU A 169 27.25 5.30 -19.75
N ASP A 170 27.95 4.39 -20.41
CA ASP A 170 27.51 3.77 -21.67
C ASP A 170 26.42 2.70 -21.44
N ALA A 171 26.12 2.41 -20.17
CA ALA A 171 25.06 1.53 -19.71
C ALA A 171 24.02 2.26 -18.87
N GLN A 172 22.76 1.77 -18.91
CA GLN A 172 21.73 2.25 -18.01
C GLN A 172 22.11 1.83 -16.58
N PRO A 173 22.40 2.79 -15.68
CA PRO A 173 22.71 2.44 -14.31
C PRO A 173 21.45 1.86 -13.64
N LEU A 174 21.63 0.82 -12.83
CA LEU A 174 20.63 0.37 -11.87
C LEU A 174 20.77 1.23 -10.62
N VAL A 175 19.81 2.13 -10.35
CA VAL A 175 19.80 2.87 -9.10
C VAL A 175 18.98 2.10 -8.06
N ILE A 176 19.65 1.62 -7.00
CA ILE A 176 18.99 0.98 -5.86
C ILE A 176 18.81 2.05 -4.78
N ASP A 177 17.58 2.17 -4.29
CA ASP A 177 17.26 3.12 -3.22
C ASP A 177 17.53 2.45 -1.88
N ARG A 178 18.12 3.18 -0.94
CA ARG A 178 18.51 2.66 0.37
C ARG A 178 17.31 2.37 1.28
N SER A 179 16.13 2.87 0.94
CA SER A 179 14.90 2.59 1.70
C SER A 179 14.34 1.20 1.39
N LEU A 180 14.91 0.17 2.01
CA LEU A 180 14.31 -1.18 2.03
C LEU A 180 13.00 -1.10 2.83
N ARG A 181 11.89 -1.57 2.24
CA ARG A 181 10.54 -1.21 2.71
C ARG A 181 9.77 -2.33 3.39
N LEU A 182 10.09 -3.58 3.07
CA LEU A 182 9.30 -4.73 3.45
C LEU A 182 10.21 -5.95 3.66
N PHE A 183 10.28 -6.43 4.89
CA PHE A 183 10.80 -7.77 5.19
C PHE A 183 9.71 -8.81 4.94
N VAL A 184 10.13 -9.92 4.38
CA VAL A 184 9.31 -11.11 4.18
C VAL A 184 10.04 -12.30 4.79
N PHE A 185 9.36 -13.00 5.69
CA PHE A 185 9.83 -14.19 6.37
C PHE A 185 8.89 -15.35 6.12
N GLY A 186 9.41 -16.57 6.25
CA GLY A 186 8.62 -17.79 6.05
C GLY A 186 8.86 -18.44 4.70
N GLY A 187 8.00 -19.39 4.34
CA GLY A 187 8.13 -20.26 3.18
C GLY A 187 6.77 -20.72 2.67
N GLU A 188 6.69 -21.90 2.05
CA GLU A 188 5.53 -22.38 1.29
C GLU A 188 4.18 -22.36 2.05
N THR A 189 4.18 -22.43 3.38
CA THR A 189 2.95 -22.57 4.18
C THR A 189 2.43 -21.28 4.82
N SER A 190 3.29 -20.29 5.04
CA SER A 190 2.88 -19.00 5.60
C SER A 190 3.93 -17.93 5.31
N THR A 191 3.47 -16.82 4.76
CA THR A 191 4.29 -15.65 4.47
C THR A 191 4.02 -14.58 5.51
N VAL A 192 5.05 -14.23 6.27
CA VAL A 192 5.00 -13.19 7.29
C VAL A 192 5.67 -11.94 6.75
N VAL A 193 5.02 -10.81 6.90
CA VAL A 193 5.53 -9.50 6.47
C VAL A 193 5.83 -8.61 7.67
N LEU A 194 6.86 -7.79 7.57
CA LEU A 194 7.21 -6.73 8.52
C LEU A 194 7.64 -5.47 7.76
N MET A 195 7.03 -4.33 8.06
CA MET A 195 7.18 -3.11 7.27
C MET A 195 6.94 -1.85 8.10
N LYS A 196 7.40 -0.69 7.61
CA LYS A 196 7.18 0.61 8.28
C LYS A 196 5.74 1.12 8.19
N SER A 197 4.99 0.71 7.16
CA SER A 197 3.58 1.06 7.00
C SER A 197 2.88 0.14 6.02
N ASN A 198 1.56 -0.01 6.12
CA ASN A 198 0.76 -0.76 5.15
C ASN A 198 0.96 -0.26 3.72
N SER A 199 1.20 1.05 3.55
CA SER A 199 1.48 1.64 2.23
C SER A 199 2.75 1.09 1.57
N ALA A 200 3.72 0.63 2.37
CA ALA A 200 4.91 -0.03 1.85
C ALA A 200 4.52 -1.31 1.10
N TYR A 201 3.77 -2.21 1.72
CA TYR A 201 3.24 -3.39 1.05
C TYR A 201 2.35 -3.03 -0.13
N GLU A 202 1.40 -2.12 0.05
CA GLU A 202 0.43 -1.78 -0.99
C GLU A 202 1.06 -1.19 -2.26
N SER A 203 2.11 -0.38 -2.08
CA SER A 203 2.88 0.16 -3.19
C SER A 203 3.60 -0.93 -4.00
N LEU A 204 3.91 -2.08 -3.38
CA LEU A 204 4.59 -3.20 -4.01
C LEU A 204 3.60 -4.22 -4.55
N PHE A 205 2.64 -4.71 -3.76
CA PHE A 205 1.79 -5.85 -4.15
C PHE A 205 0.31 -5.50 -4.36
N GLY A 206 -0.10 -4.25 -4.13
CA GLY A 206 -1.49 -3.82 -4.24
C GLY A 206 -2.26 -3.93 -2.92
N ALA A 207 -3.59 -3.80 -2.97
CA ALA A 207 -4.42 -3.82 -1.76
C ALA A 207 -4.19 -5.07 -0.92
N LEU A 208 -4.17 -4.92 0.40
CA LEU A 208 -4.24 -6.06 1.31
C LEU A 208 -5.58 -6.82 1.11
N PRO A 209 -5.60 -8.16 1.15
CA PRO A 209 -6.83 -8.94 0.97
C PRO A 209 -7.97 -8.49 1.91
N ASP A 210 -7.65 -8.27 3.18
CA ASP A 210 -8.61 -7.77 4.19
C ASP A 210 -9.17 -6.39 3.86
N LEU A 211 -8.34 -5.50 3.29
CA LEU A 211 -8.80 -4.17 2.86
C LEU A 211 -9.85 -4.31 1.76
N ARG A 212 -9.62 -5.19 0.78
CA ARG A 212 -10.58 -5.44 -0.31
C ARG A 212 -11.88 -6.03 0.21
N ALA A 213 -11.79 -7.06 1.06
CA ALA A 213 -12.98 -7.71 1.64
C ALA A 213 -13.83 -6.74 2.47
N ARG A 214 -13.18 -5.92 3.31
CA ARG A 214 -13.88 -4.89 4.09
C ARG A 214 -14.49 -3.82 3.20
N ALA A 215 -13.75 -3.32 2.21
CA ALA A 215 -14.27 -2.33 1.25
C ALA A 215 -15.50 -2.86 0.50
N ALA A 216 -15.48 -4.09 0.00
CA ALA A 216 -16.62 -4.71 -0.65
C ALA A 216 -17.85 -4.83 0.27
N SER A 217 -17.63 -5.25 1.53
CA SER A 217 -18.69 -5.30 2.54
C SER A 217 -19.27 -3.92 2.84
N THR A 218 -18.41 -2.90 3.01
CA THR A 218 -18.88 -1.52 3.23
C THR A 218 -19.61 -0.97 2.02
N TYR A 219 -19.15 -1.25 0.80
CA TYR A 219 -19.85 -0.86 -0.42
C TYR A 219 -21.28 -1.41 -0.43
N ALA A 220 -21.44 -2.72 -0.21
CA ALA A 220 -22.75 -3.37 -0.18
C ALA A 220 -23.67 -2.80 0.89
N ALA A 221 -23.12 -2.45 2.07
CA ALA A 221 -23.88 -1.86 3.18
C ALA A 221 -24.23 -0.38 2.98
N THR A 222 -23.61 0.31 2.01
CA THR A 222 -23.74 1.75 1.79
C THR A 222 -24.23 2.06 0.38
N LEU A 223 -23.30 2.33 -0.55
CA LEU A 223 -23.59 2.67 -1.94
C LEU A 223 -24.42 1.59 -2.66
N GLY A 224 -24.26 0.32 -2.30
CA GLY A 224 -25.02 -0.79 -2.86
C GLY A 224 -26.52 -0.76 -2.52
N ARG A 225 -26.95 0.09 -1.59
CA ARG A 225 -28.37 0.30 -1.23
C ARG A 225 -29.01 1.49 -1.97
N LEU A 226 -28.22 2.27 -2.69
CA LEU A 226 -28.68 3.49 -3.38
C LEU A 226 -28.92 3.18 -4.86
N ASP A 227 -29.89 3.87 -5.45
CA ASP A 227 -30.14 3.80 -6.89
C ASP A 227 -29.07 4.63 -7.61
N ILE A 228 -28.13 3.93 -8.26
CA ILE A 228 -26.98 4.55 -8.94
C ILE A 228 -26.93 4.07 -10.40
N VAL A 229 -27.06 5.02 -11.34
CA VAL A 229 -26.71 4.79 -12.75
C VAL A 229 -25.20 4.57 -12.83
N GLY A 230 -24.80 3.38 -13.31
CA GLY A 230 -23.39 2.98 -13.35
C GLY A 230 -22.88 2.30 -12.07
N ALA A 231 -23.77 1.76 -11.23
CA ALA A 231 -23.41 1.08 -9.97
C ALA A 231 -22.32 0.00 -10.13
N GLU A 232 -22.40 -0.86 -11.16
CA GLU A 232 -21.41 -1.92 -11.39
C GLU A 232 -20.01 -1.34 -11.63
N ALA A 233 -19.91 -0.25 -12.39
CA ALA A 233 -18.65 0.43 -12.66
C ALA A 233 -18.10 1.13 -11.40
N LEU A 234 -18.98 1.68 -10.55
CA LEU A 234 -18.59 2.24 -9.26
C LEU A 234 -18.06 1.17 -8.32
N GLN A 235 -18.76 0.03 -8.21
CA GLN A 235 -18.33 -1.11 -7.41
C GLN A 235 -16.95 -1.60 -7.85
N ALA A 236 -16.76 -1.83 -9.16
CA ALA A 236 -15.48 -2.26 -9.71
C ALA A 236 -14.35 -1.25 -9.42
N ALA A 237 -14.63 0.06 -9.49
CA ALA A 237 -13.67 1.09 -9.12
C ALA A 237 -13.31 1.05 -7.62
N CYS A 238 -14.32 0.88 -6.76
CA CYS A 238 -14.16 0.72 -5.31
C CYS A 238 -13.37 -0.53 -4.91
N GLU A 239 -13.44 -1.61 -5.69
CA GLU A 239 -12.75 -2.88 -5.42
C GLU A 239 -11.35 -2.98 -6.05
N SER A 240 -11.02 -2.09 -6.99
CA SER A 240 -9.73 -2.07 -7.70
C SER A 240 -8.82 -0.91 -7.29
N ASP A 241 -9.35 0.24 -6.89
CA ASP A 241 -8.56 1.40 -6.48
C ASP A 241 -8.39 1.47 -4.96
N ILE A 242 -7.15 1.33 -4.49
CA ILE A 242 -6.78 1.34 -3.07
C ILE A 242 -7.26 2.60 -2.34
N ASN A 243 -7.22 3.76 -3.01
CA ASN A 243 -7.65 5.00 -2.38
C ASN A 243 -9.18 5.01 -2.20
N MET A 244 -9.93 4.41 -3.14
CA MET A 244 -11.39 4.28 -3.02
C MET A 244 -11.75 3.27 -1.93
N MET A 245 -11.02 2.16 -1.80
CA MET A 245 -11.16 1.21 -0.69
C MET A 245 -10.96 1.89 0.67
N ARG A 246 -9.93 2.73 0.80
CA ARG A 246 -9.67 3.50 2.03
C ARG A 246 -10.81 4.47 2.36
N LYS A 247 -11.42 5.09 1.35
CA LYS A 247 -12.60 5.92 1.56
C LYS A 247 -13.81 5.12 2.02
N LEU A 248 -13.99 3.90 1.51
CA LEU A 248 -15.01 3.01 2.05
C LEU A 248 -14.75 2.66 3.51
N LEU A 249 -13.51 2.39 3.94
CA LEU A 249 -13.23 2.19 5.37
C LEU A 249 -13.54 3.43 6.23
N SER A 250 -13.29 4.64 5.72
CA SER A 250 -13.67 5.88 6.40
C SER A 250 -15.19 5.98 6.57
N ILE A 251 -15.95 5.65 5.52
CA ILE A 251 -17.42 5.58 5.55
C ILE A 251 -17.90 4.48 6.50
N GLN A 252 -17.22 3.32 6.57
CA GLN A 252 -17.56 2.24 7.50
C GLN A 252 -17.58 2.74 8.94
N HIS A 253 -16.57 3.52 9.34
CA HIS A 253 -16.53 4.10 10.68
C HIS A 253 -17.72 5.05 10.94
N LYS A 254 -18.27 5.68 9.90
CA LYS A 254 -19.51 6.47 10.02
C LYS A 254 -20.75 5.60 10.18
N MET A 255 -20.79 4.44 9.53
CA MET A 255 -21.88 3.47 9.65
C MET A 255 -22.00 2.89 11.07
N ASP A 256 -20.93 2.91 11.86
CA ASP A 256 -20.97 2.49 13.27
C ASP A 256 -21.62 3.54 14.19
N GLN A 257 -21.91 4.75 13.67
CA GLN A 257 -22.50 5.82 14.46
C GLN A 257 -24.04 5.77 14.45
N PRO A 258 -24.69 6.00 15.60
CA PRO A 258 -26.16 5.98 15.68
C PRO A 258 -26.81 6.98 14.71
N GLY A 259 -27.83 6.54 13.96
CA GLY A 259 -28.64 7.38 13.09
C GLY A 259 -28.09 7.55 11.67
N TYR A 260 -26.80 7.31 11.43
CA TYR A 260 -26.21 7.45 10.10
C TYR A 260 -26.69 6.35 9.12
N PRO A 261 -26.72 5.05 9.49
CA PRO A 261 -27.22 3.99 8.59
C PRO A 261 -28.69 4.14 8.17
N GLU A 262 -29.52 4.69 9.06
CA GLU A 262 -30.94 4.95 8.82
C GLU A 262 -31.15 6.12 7.87
N ALA A 263 -30.31 7.14 7.97
CA ALA A 263 -30.39 8.32 7.12
C ALA A 263 -29.75 8.12 5.74
N LEU A 264 -29.03 7.01 5.55
CA LEU A 264 -28.45 6.60 4.27
C LEU A 264 -29.49 5.89 3.39
N ASP A 265 -30.50 6.65 2.95
CA ASP A 265 -31.53 6.23 2.01
C ASP A 265 -31.68 7.24 0.86
N MET A 266 -32.27 6.81 -0.27
CA MET A 266 -32.39 7.65 -1.46
C MET A 266 -33.17 8.96 -1.21
N PRO A 267 -34.38 8.96 -0.63
CA PRO A 267 -35.09 10.19 -0.27
C PRO A 267 -34.25 11.18 0.56
N SER A 268 -33.58 10.69 1.60
CA SER A 268 -32.73 11.49 2.49
C SER A 268 -31.55 12.11 1.73
N VAL A 269 -30.85 11.31 0.92
CA VAL A 269 -29.72 11.77 0.10
C VAL A 269 -30.15 12.81 -0.94
N LEU A 270 -31.27 12.60 -1.64
CA LEU A 270 -31.77 13.55 -2.63
C LEU A 270 -32.19 14.87 -1.97
N SER A 271 -32.89 14.81 -0.84
CA SER A 271 -33.27 15.99 -0.04
C SER A 271 -32.05 16.78 0.45
N PHE A 272 -30.97 16.09 0.81
CA PHE A 272 -29.71 16.74 1.17
C PHE A 272 -29.07 17.46 -0.01
N LEU A 273 -28.99 16.82 -1.18
CA LEU A 273 -28.42 17.43 -2.38
C LEU A 273 -29.24 18.63 -2.87
N GLU A 274 -30.56 18.59 -2.74
CA GLU A 274 -31.45 19.73 -3.07
C GLU A 274 -31.22 20.94 -2.16
N ARG A 275 -30.90 20.72 -0.88
CA ARG A 275 -30.56 21.80 0.07
C ARG A 275 -29.12 22.31 -0.09
N ASN A 276 -28.26 21.52 -0.73
CA ASN A 276 -26.83 21.79 -0.84
C ASN A 276 -26.39 21.83 -2.31
N GLU A 277 -26.94 22.78 -3.09
CA GLU A 277 -26.69 22.94 -4.54
C GLU A 277 -25.21 23.11 -4.94
N HIS A 278 -24.34 23.44 -4.00
CA HIS A 278 -22.89 23.56 -4.22
C HIS A 278 -22.18 22.20 -4.28
N ILE A 279 -22.86 21.10 -3.91
CA ILE A 279 -22.34 19.74 -3.99
C ILE A 279 -22.62 19.17 -5.38
N ASP A 280 -21.57 19.07 -6.18
CA ASP A 280 -21.62 18.59 -7.55
C ASP A 280 -21.71 17.05 -7.63
N VAL A 281 -22.90 16.52 -7.37
CA VAL A 281 -23.26 15.11 -7.57
C VAL A 281 -24.38 15.04 -8.61
N PRO A 282 -24.14 14.44 -9.79
CA PRO A 282 -25.15 14.37 -10.83
C PRO A 282 -26.30 13.42 -10.45
N ILE A 283 -27.54 13.85 -10.74
CA ILE A 283 -28.78 13.10 -10.51
C ILE A 283 -29.48 12.91 -11.85
N ASP A 284 -29.77 11.67 -12.23
CA ASP A 284 -30.65 11.36 -13.35
C ASP A 284 -32.10 11.44 -12.89
N ARG A 285 -32.86 12.37 -13.49
CA ARG A 285 -34.30 12.57 -13.25
C ARG A 285 -35.16 12.16 -14.44
N SER A 286 -34.61 11.45 -15.42
CA SER A 286 -35.32 11.05 -16.64
C SER A 286 -36.29 9.88 -16.44
N GLY A 287 -36.09 9.08 -15.39
CA GLY A 287 -36.93 7.94 -15.03
C GLY A 287 -38.05 8.25 -14.02
N ASN A 288 -38.80 7.20 -13.64
CA ASN A 288 -39.87 7.30 -12.64
C ASN A 288 -39.36 7.54 -11.21
N ALA A 289 -38.09 7.26 -10.94
CA ALA A 289 -37.42 7.51 -9.68
C ALA A 289 -36.06 8.17 -9.97
N PRO A 290 -35.69 9.27 -9.27
CA PRO A 290 -34.38 9.88 -9.43
C PRO A 290 -33.27 8.93 -8.95
N ALA A 291 -32.18 8.88 -9.69
CA ALA A 291 -31.01 8.06 -9.36
C ALA A 291 -29.74 8.92 -9.34
N LEU A 292 -28.77 8.56 -8.51
CA LEU A 292 -27.45 9.17 -8.54
C LEU A 292 -26.70 8.67 -9.79
N VAL A 293 -25.78 9.46 -10.34
CA VAL A 293 -25.01 9.05 -11.52
C VAL A 293 -23.54 8.90 -11.15
N PHE A 294 -22.98 7.71 -11.39
CA PHE A 294 -21.54 7.52 -11.33
C PHE A 294 -20.88 7.89 -12.66
N SER A 295 -19.80 8.68 -12.58
CA SER A 295 -18.94 8.98 -13.73
C SER A 295 -17.52 8.50 -13.44
N PRO A 296 -16.93 7.61 -14.26
CA PRO A 296 -15.57 7.11 -14.04
C PRO A 296 -14.48 8.16 -14.36
N GLN A 297 -14.86 9.34 -14.84
CA GLN A 297 -13.91 10.40 -15.18
C GLN A 297 -13.16 10.88 -13.94
N PRO A 298 -11.84 11.18 -14.03
CA PRO A 298 -11.01 11.56 -12.87
C PRO A 298 -11.58 12.66 -11.97
N GLN A 299 -12.30 13.62 -12.56
CA GLN A 299 -12.88 14.76 -11.86
C GLN A 299 -14.10 14.36 -10.99
N HIS A 300 -14.93 13.43 -11.47
CA HIS A 300 -16.21 13.08 -10.84
C HIS A 300 -16.24 11.69 -10.20
N ARG A 301 -15.25 10.83 -10.46
CA ARG A 301 -15.21 9.45 -9.95
C ARG A 301 -15.23 9.32 -8.43
N TRP A 302 -14.96 10.42 -7.72
CA TRP A 302 -14.95 10.50 -6.27
C TRP A 302 -16.22 11.12 -5.68
N ALA A 303 -17.12 11.66 -6.48
CA ALA A 303 -18.23 12.49 -6.01
C ALA A 303 -19.13 11.74 -5.01
N LEU A 304 -19.53 10.51 -5.35
CA LEU A 304 -20.39 9.69 -4.49
C LEU A 304 -19.69 9.24 -3.20
N LEU A 305 -18.41 8.87 -3.27
CA LEU A 305 -17.64 8.55 -2.06
C LEU A 305 -17.45 9.77 -1.16
N LYS A 306 -17.18 10.94 -1.76
CA LYS A 306 -17.06 12.21 -1.00
C LYS A 306 -18.37 12.59 -0.36
N LEU A 307 -19.49 12.45 -1.07
CA LEU A 307 -20.82 12.69 -0.52
C LEU A 307 -21.01 11.88 0.77
N LEU A 308 -20.76 10.58 0.74
CA LEU A 308 -20.91 9.71 1.92
C LEU A 308 -19.86 9.96 3.00
N ASP A 309 -18.62 10.21 2.62
CA ASP A 309 -17.52 10.48 3.54
C ASP A 309 -17.57 11.90 4.13
N ASP A 310 -18.49 12.76 3.69
CA ASP A 310 -18.63 14.11 4.24
C ASP A 310 -19.32 14.08 5.61
N ASP A 311 -18.89 14.96 6.50
CA ASP A 311 -19.54 15.17 7.80
C ASP A 311 -20.84 15.96 7.65
N PHE A 312 -21.05 16.67 6.53
CA PHE A 312 -22.31 17.40 6.29
C PHE A 312 -23.54 16.50 6.25
N LEU A 313 -23.42 15.26 5.74
CA LEU A 313 -24.50 14.29 5.81
C LEU A 313 -24.94 14.00 7.26
N ARG A 314 -24.04 14.11 8.25
CA ARG A 314 -24.45 13.91 9.65
C ARG A 314 -25.35 15.04 10.13
N SER A 315 -24.95 16.29 9.96
CA SER A 315 -25.70 17.43 10.51
C SER A 315 -27.10 17.54 9.90
N ASP A 316 -27.21 17.38 8.57
CA ASP A 316 -28.46 17.61 7.85
C ASP A 316 -29.36 16.38 7.69
N LEU A 317 -28.81 15.15 7.78
CA LEU A 317 -29.60 13.92 7.71
C LEU A 317 -29.98 13.37 9.08
N THR A 318 -29.11 13.52 10.10
CA THR A 318 -29.38 12.97 11.44
C THR A 318 -29.98 13.99 12.40
N ASN A 319 -30.11 15.27 11.98
CA ASN A 319 -30.56 16.39 12.83
C ASN A 319 -29.66 16.62 14.07
N ILE A 320 -28.45 16.06 14.09
CA ILE A 320 -27.48 16.23 15.16
C ILE A 320 -26.61 17.43 14.81
N ASN A 321 -26.96 18.59 15.38
CA ASN A 321 -26.14 19.80 15.29
C ASN A 321 -24.85 19.59 16.09
N TYR A 322 -23.74 19.39 15.40
CA TYR A 322 -22.42 19.60 16.00
C TYR A 322 -21.99 21.04 15.74
N GLU A 323 -21.76 21.80 16.80
CA GLU A 323 -20.94 23.01 16.73
C GLU A 323 -19.54 22.59 16.24
N ALA A 324 -19.27 22.79 14.95
CA ALA A 324 -17.94 22.63 14.41
C ALA A 324 -17.02 23.63 15.11
N ASN A 325 -16.14 23.14 15.99
CA ASN A 325 -15.10 23.95 16.64
C ASN A 325 -14.23 24.65 15.59
N SER A 326 -14.53 25.94 15.35
CA SER A 326 -13.60 27.07 15.54
C SER A 326 -12.10 26.74 15.38
N LYS A 327 -11.66 26.59 14.14
CA LYS A 327 -10.33 27.11 13.79
C LYS A 327 -10.44 28.62 13.66
N ILE A 328 -10.09 29.34 14.72
CA ILE A 328 -9.42 30.65 14.74
C ILE A 328 -9.13 30.96 16.22
N GLU A 329 -7.88 30.79 16.63
CA GLU A 329 -7.35 31.46 17.81
C GLU A 329 -6.87 32.84 17.36
N VAL A 330 -7.74 33.86 17.41
CA VAL A 330 -7.25 35.25 17.40
C VAL A 330 -6.80 35.57 18.82
N VAL A 331 -5.50 35.43 19.08
CA VAL A 331 -4.87 36.08 20.22
C VAL A 331 -4.99 37.60 20.00
N ARG A 332 -6.01 38.21 20.61
CA ARG A 332 -6.06 39.66 20.80
C ARG A 332 -4.97 40.04 21.80
N ASN A 333 -3.79 40.40 21.30
CA ASN A 333 -2.86 41.22 22.08
C ASN A 333 -3.45 42.62 22.20
N ARG A 334 -4.06 42.88 23.36
CA ARG A 334 -4.38 44.22 23.83
C ARG A 334 -3.06 44.91 24.17
N GLY A 335 -2.91 46.13 23.68
CA GLY A 335 -1.70 46.92 23.82
C GLY A 335 -1.28 47.14 25.26
N ASP A 336 0.03 47.12 25.44
CA ASP A 336 0.74 48.02 26.34
C ASP A 336 1.90 48.59 25.53
N LEU A 337 1.90 49.90 25.34
CA LEU A 337 3.07 50.78 25.23
C LEU A 337 2.54 52.21 25.25
N SER A 338 2.39 52.72 26.47
CA SER A 338 2.62 54.13 26.81
C SER A 338 4.12 54.45 26.75
#